data_AF-A0A9W8NQD4-F1
#
_entry.id   AF-A0A9W8NQD4-F1
#
_cell.length_a   1.000
_cell.length_b   1.000
_cell.length_c   1.000
_cell.angle_alpha   90.00
_cell.angle_beta   90.00
_cell.angle_gamma   90.00
#
_symmetry.space_group_name_H-M   'P 1'
#
loop_
_entity.id
_entity.type
_entity.pdbx_description
1 polymer ?
#
loop_
_entity_poly.entity_id
_entity_poly.type
_entity_poly.pdbx_seq_one_letter_code
_entity_poly.pdbx_strand_id
1 'polypeptide(L)'
;MPARRPTHKLRALYASRRARATSLADGPGYLYAFVDCGHYWKLGMTSNFERRKAQWDNECPCAHRRWLSPIRVTRRRRAESLGHLQLEIKCLDRPKRYCVHCRRTHIEIFVFRGHWNRTWRIVIRPLLLQVAVQ
;
A
#
# COMPACT_ATOMS: atom_id res chain seq x y z
N MET A 1 10.54 18.97 -0.64
CA MET A 1 11.25 18.06 0.29
C MET A 1 10.52 16.72 0.31
N PRO A 2 11.11 15.60 -0.15
CA PRO A 2 10.45 14.32 -0.04
C PRO A 2 10.34 13.95 1.45
N ALA A 3 9.11 13.70 1.92
CA ALA A 3 8.78 13.38 3.30
C ALA A 3 9.13 11.93 3.66
N ARG A 4 10.24 11.41 3.12
CA ARG A 4 10.65 10.02 3.32
C ARG A 4 11.47 9.92 4.60
N ARG A 5 11.06 9.03 5.50
CA ARG A 5 11.82 8.79 6.73
C ARG A 5 13.16 8.13 6.39
N PRO A 6 14.23 8.39 7.16
CA PRO A 6 15.50 7.70 6.99
C PRO A 6 15.33 6.18 7.06
N THR A 7 16.00 5.45 6.16
CA THR A 7 15.82 3.99 6.03
C THR A 7 16.12 3.22 7.32
N HIS A 8 17.11 3.64 8.12
CA HIS A 8 17.41 3.00 9.39
C HIS A 8 16.25 3.11 10.39
N LYS A 9 15.58 4.28 10.45
CA LYS A 9 14.38 4.47 11.30
C LYS A 9 13.22 3.61 10.82
N LEU A 10 13.04 3.45 9.52
CA LEU A 10 12.02 2.58 8.95
C LEU A 10 12.25 1.11 9.29
N ARG A 11 13.51 0.64 9.23
CA ARG A 11 13.88 -0.73 9.61
C ARG A 11 13.65 -1.00 11.08
N ALA A 12 14.05 -0.07 11.96
CA ALA A 12 13.77 -0.16 13.39
C ALA A 12 12.27 -0.20 13.69
N LEU A 13 11.49 0.68 13.04
CA LEU A 13 10.03 0.71 13.17
C LEU A 13 9.39 -0.58 12.66
N TYR A 14 9.89 -1.14 11.56
CA TYR A 14 9.43 -2.43 11.04
C TYR A 14 9.69 -3.56 12.04
N ALA A 15 10.89 -3.65 12.61
CA ALA A 15 11.23 -4.65 13.62
C ALA A 15 10.32 -4.52 14.86
N SER A 16 10.11 -3.29 15.36
CA SER A 16 9.21 -3.02 16.47
C SER A 16 7.76 -3.43 16.18
N ARG A 17 7.22 -3.06 15.01
CA ARG A 17 5.85 -3.43 14.59
C ARG A 17 5.67 -4.92 14.42
N ARG A 18 6.71 -5.61 13.94
CA ARG A 18 6.75 -7.07 13.82
C ARG A 18 6.88 -7.79 15.16
N ALA A 19 7.49 -7.17 16.17
CA ALA A 19 7.61 -7.74 17.52
C ALA A 19 6.36 -7.48 18.38
N ARG A 20 5.57 -6.43 18.08
CA ARG A 20 4.36 -6.08 18.82
C ARG A 20 3.40 -7.26 18.90
N ALA A 21 2.79 -7.49 20.07
CA ALA A 21 1.68 -8.42 20.23
C ALA A 21 0.53 -8.14 19.26
N THR A 22 -0.18 -9.19 18.88
CA THR A 22 -1.34 -9.11 17.99
C THR A 22 -2.56 -8.67 18.79
N SER A 23 -3.37 -7.77 18.23
CA SER A 23 -4.61 -7.34 18.89
C SER A 23 -5.83 -7.80 18.09
N LEU A 24 -6.99 -7.88 18.77
CA LEU A 24 -8.26 -8.17 18.12
C LEU A 24 -8.59 -7.18 16.98
N ALA A 25 -8.12 -5.94 17.12
CA ALA A 25 -8.28 -4.92 16.10
C ALA A 25 -7.55 -5.25 14.79
N ASP A 26 -6.53 -6.12 14.81
CA ASP A 26 -5.76 -6.45 13.61
C ASP A 26 -6.61 -7.18 12.57
N GLY A 27 -7.50 -8.10 12.98
CA GLY A 27 -8.63 -8.72 12.26
C GLY A 27 -8.43 -9.28 10.84
N PRO A 28 -9.22 -10.26 10.38
CA PRO A 28 -9.10 -10.81 9.02
C PRO A 28 -9.57 -9.81 7.95
N GLY A 29 -9.05 -9.90 6.73
CA GLY A 29 -9.51 -9.09 5.61
C GLY A 29 -8.60 -9.21 4.40
N TYR A 30 -8.45 -8.10 3.68
CA TYR A 30 -7.68 -8.01 2.45
C TYR A 30 -6.70 -6.85 2.52
N LEU A 31 -5.50 -7.07 2.00
CA LEU A 31 -4.65 -6.01 1.47
C LEU A 31 -5.03 -5.78 0.01
N TYR A 32 -5.19 -4.52 -0.38
CA TYR A 32 -5.41 -4.14 -1.76
C TYR A 32 -4.33 -3.19 -2.22
N ALA A 33 -4.01 -3.27 -3.51
CA ALA A 33 -3.14 -2.31 -4.17
C ALA A 33 -3.75 -1.88 -5.51
N PHE A 34 -3.47 -0.64 -5.89
CA PHE A 34 -3.68 -0.17 -7.25
C PHE A 34 -2.51 0.68 -7.70
N VAL A 35 -2.38 0.82 -9.02
CA VAL A 35 -1.40 1.70 -9.66
C VAL A 35 -2.12 2.73 -10.52
N ASP A 36 -1.76 4.00 -10.34
CA ASP A 36 -2.21 5.13 -11.15
C ASP A 36 -1.07 5.57 -12.07
N CYS A 37 -1.41 5.90 -13.32
CA CYS A 37 -0.47 6.39 -14.35
C CYS A 37 0.77 5.51 -14.57
N GLY A 38 0.73 4.23 -14.17
CA GLY A 38 1.82 3.26 -14.39
C GLY A 38 2.93 3.21 -13.34
N HIS A 39 3.05 4.21 -12.45
CA HIS A 39 4.16 4.26 -11.47
C HIS A 39 3.79 4.76 -10.08
N TYR A 40 2.56 5.23 -9.85
CA TYR A 40 2.09 5.65 -8.53
C TYR A 40 1.27 4.57 -7.86
N TRP A 41 1.79 4.01 -6.78
CA TRP A 41 1.20 2.88 -6.10
C TRP A 41 0.48 3.34 -4.83
N LYS A 42 -0.70 2.77 -4.59
CA LYS A 42 -1.37 2.85 -3.30
C LYS A 42 -1.53 1.45 -2.71
N LEU A 43 -1.31 1.35 -1.41
CA LEU A 43 -1.57 0.16 -0.60
C LEU A 43 -2.61 0.52 0.47
N GLY A 44 -3.58 -0.34 0.68
CA GLY A 44 -4.50 -0.21 1.79
C GLY A 44 -5.05 -1.54 2.27
N MET A 45 -5.88 -1.51 3.31
CA MET A 45 -6.62 -2.67 3.80
C MET A 45 -8.14 -2.46 3.84
N THR A 46 -8.88 -3.57 3.79
CA THR A 46 -10.34 -3.59 3.92
C THR A 46 -10.83 -4.95 4.39
N SER A 47 -12.02 -5.00 4.99
CA SER A 47 -12.74 -6.26 5.22
C SER A 47 -13.55 -6.71 3.99
N ASN A 48 -13.92 -5.77 3.10
CA ASN A 48 -14.67 -6.03 1.87
C ASN A 48 -13.99 -5.31 0.69
N PHE A 49 -13.44 -6.08 -0.23
CA PHE A 49 -12.66 -5.56 -1.36
C PHE A 49 -13.53 -4.84 -2.39
N GLU A 50 -14.61 -5.46 -2.85
CA GLU A 50 -15.50 -4.89 -3.87
C GLU A 50 -16.13 -3.58 -3.41
N ARG A 51 -16.59 -3.51 -2.15
CA ARG A 51 -17.13 -2.27 -1.58
C ARG A 51 -16.06 -1.17 -1.52
N ARG A 52 -14.82 -1.52 -1.16
CA ARG A 52 -13.70 -0.56 -1.08
C ARG A 52 -13.28 -0.07 -2.46
N LYS A 53 -13.28 -0.96 -3.46
CA LYS A 53 -13.01 -0.62 -4.86
C LYS A 53 -14.05 0.39 -5.37
N ALA A 54 -15.33 0.07 -5.22
CA ALA A 54 -16.43 0.97 -5.60
C ALA A 54 -16.36 2.32 -4.88
N GLN A 55 -16.06 2.33 -3.58
CA GLN A 55 -15.86 3.58 -2.83
C GLN A 55 -14.75 4.46 -3.44
N TRP A 56 -13.59 3.88 -3.74
CA TRP A 56 -12.47 4.61 -4.34
C TRP A 56 -12.78 5.12 -5.74
N ASP A 57 -13.48 4.32 -6.55
CA ASP A 57 -13.85 4.68 -7.92
C ASP A 57 -14.89 5.82 -7.91
N ASN A 58 -15.80 5.84 -6.93
CA ASN A 58 -16.76 6.93 -6.71
C ASN A 58 -16.08 8.21 -6.18
N GLU A 59 -15.17 8.09 -5.20
CA GLU A 59 -14.50 9.25 -4.59
C GLU A 59 -13.49 9.92 -5.53
N CYS A 60 -12.88 9.16 -6.43
CA CYS A 60 -11.93 9.68 -7.40
C CYS A 60 -11.99 8.87 -8.71
N PRO A 61 -12.65 9.39 -9.76
CA PRO A 61 -12.81 8.70 -11.05
C PRO A 61 -11.56 8.84 -11.92
N CYS A 62 -10.41 8.34 -11.45
CA CYS A 62 -9.19 8.37 -12.26
C CYS A 62 -9.18 7.22 -13.27
N ALA A 63 -9.31 7.54 -14.56
CA ALA A 63 -9.41 6.56 -15.65
C ALA A 63 -8.16 5.65 -15.80
N HIS A 64 -7.02 6.05 -15.24
CA HIS A 64 -5.77 5.30 -15.33
C HIS A 64 -5.51 4.38 -14.14
N ARG A 65 -6.46 4.26 -13.21
CA ARG A 65 -6.32 3.37 -12.05
C ARG A 65 -6.44 1.92 -12.48
N ARG A 66 -5.42 1.14 -12.16
CA ARG A 66 -5.45 -0.32 -12.32
C ARG A 66 -5.45 -1.00 -10.97
N TRP A 67 -6.59 -1.59 -10.63
CA TRP A 67 -6.73 -2.48 -9.47
C TRP A 67 -5.99 -3.78 -9.68
N LEU A 68 -5.35 -4.27 -8.63
CA LEU A 68 -4.61 -5.53 -8.63
C LEU A 68 -5.31 -6.54 -7.71
N SER A 69 -5.07 -7.82 -7.95
CA SER A 69 -5.68 -8.90 -7.18
C SER A 69 -5.41 -8.71 -5.67
N PRO A 70 -6.45 -8.63 -4.83
CA PRO A 70 -6.28 -8.44 -3.40
C PRO A 70 -5.62 -9.67 -2.77
N ILE A 71 -4.93 -9.47 -1.65
CA ILE A 71 -4.29 -10.55 -0.88
C ILE A 71 -5.08 -10.72 0.41
N ARG A 72 -5.64 -11.91 0.62
CA ARG A 72 -6.35 -12.25 1.86
C ARG A 72 -5.34 -12.40 3.01
N VAL A 73 -5.67 -11.85 4.16
CA VAL A 73 -4.80 -11.81 5.35
C VAL A 73 -5.62 -12.05 6.62
N THR A 74 -5.00 -12.67 7.62
CA THR A 74 -5.64 -12.93 8.93
C THR A 74 -5.58 -11.71 9.85
N ARG A 75 -4.63 -10.79 9.62
CA ARG A 75 -4.33 -9.62 10.45
C ARG A 75 -4.14 -8.36 9.60
N ARG A 76 -5.22 -7.89 8.98
CA ARG A 76 -5.21 -6.83 7.96
C ARG A 76 -4.54 -5.53 8.38
N ARG A 77 -4.77 -5.04 9.61
CA ARG A 77 -4.16 -3.77 10.06
C ARG A 77 -2.65 -3.91 10.28
N ARG A 78 -2.22 -5.03 10.85
CA ARG A 78 -0.80 -5.35 11.04
C ARG A 78 -0.11 -5.49 9.69
N ALA A 79 -0.68 -6.29 8.80
CA ALA A 79 -0.12 -6.56 7.47
C ALA A 79 -0.02 -5.28 6.63
N GLU A 80 -1.03 -4.39 6.68
CA GLU A 80 -0.97 -3.08 6.03
C GLU A 80 0.17 -2.22 6.58
N SER A 81 0.28 -2.11 7.91
CA SER A 81 1.33 -1.32 8.55
C SER A 81 2.73 -1.82 8.19
N LEU A 82 2.95 -3.13 8.21
CA LEU A 82 4.21 -3.74 7.80
C LEU A 82 4.47 -3.56 6.30
N GLY A 83 3.45 -3.74 5.46
CA GLY A 83 3.52 -3.53 4.02
C GLY A 83 3.89 -2.09 3.66
N HIS A 84 3.26 -1.10 4.28
CA HIS A 84 3.58 0.32 4.10
C HIS A 84 5.05 0.63 4.42
N LEU A 85 5.59 0.06 5.52
CA LEU A 85 6.99 0.24 5.89
C LEU A 85 7.94 -0.41 4.86
N GLN A 86 7.64 -1.63 4.41
CA GLN A 86 8.45 -2.29 3.38
C GLN A 86 8.42 -1.52 2.06
N LEU A 87 7.24 -1.03 1.64
CA LEU A 87 7.12 -0.21 0.44
C LEU A 87 7.88 1.10 0.59
N GLU A 88 7.81 1.80 1.73
CA GLU A 88 8.57 3.03 1.96
C GLU A 88 10.09 2.79 1.98
N ILE A 89 10.55 1.62 2.43
CA ILE A 89 11.97 1.23 2.37
C ILE A 89 12.41 0.99 0.92
N LYS A 90 11.53 0.47 0.06
CA LYS A 90 11.88 0.05 -1.31
C LYS A 90 11.53 1.05 -2.41
N CYS A 91 10.59 1.97 -2.16
CA CYS A 91 10.17 2.95 -3.15
C CYS A 91 11.30 3.94 -3.43
N LEU A 92 11.18 4.64 -4.56
CA LEU A 92 12.03 5.79 -4.86
C LEU A 92 11.62 6.99 -4.01
N ASP A 93 10.32 7.23 -3.96
CA ASP A 93 9.73 8.41 -3.33
C ASP A 93 8.34 8.10 -2.76
N ARG A 94 7.88 8.97 -1.85
CA ARG A 94 6.56 8.93 -1.21
C ARG A 94 5.88 10.31 -1.28
N PRO A 95 5.46 10.77 -2.47
CA PRO A 95 4.93 12.12 -2.65
C PRO A 95 3.52 12.28 -2.07
N LYS A 96 3.21 13.51 -1.66
CA LYS A 96 1.82 13.98 -1.57
C LYS A 96 1.41 14.44 -2.97
N ARG A 97 0.39 13.84 -3.57
CA ARG A 97 0.01 14.11 -4.96
C ARG A 97 -1.35 14.77 -5.03
N TYR A 98 -1.42 15.98 -5.58
CA TYR A 98 -2.69 16.59 -5.93
C TYR A 98 -3.31 15.84 -7.12
N CYS A 99 -4.56 15.43 -6.98
CA CYS A 99 -5.31 14.76 -8.05
C CYS A 99 -6.27 15.75 -8.71
N VAL A 100 -6.12 15.94 -10.02
CA VAL A 100 -6.96 16.87 -10.80
C VAL A 100 -8.41 16.38 -10.91
N HIS A 101 -8.65 15.06 -10.86
CA HIS A 101 -9.99 14.49 -11.01
C HIS A 101 -10.87 14.70 -9.77
N CYS A 102 -10.32 14.53 -8.57
CA CYS A 102 -11.07 14.68 -7.32
C CYS A 102 -10.75 15.97 -6.56
N ARG A 103 -9.81 16.78 -7.06
CA ARG A 103 -9.31 18.03 -6.43
C ARG A 103 -8.81 17.86 -4.99
N ARG A 104 -8.33 16.67 -4.64
CA ARG A 104 -7.80 16.33 -3.31
C ARG A 104 -6.35 15.90 -3.40
N THR A 105 -5.62 16.10 -2.31
CA THR A 105 -4.26 15.59 -2.16
C THR A 105 -4.30 14.14 -1.71
N HIS A 106 -3.90 13.23 -2.60
CA HIS A 106 -3.68 11.83 -2.27
C HIS A 106 -2.37 11.68 -1.49
N ILE A 107 -2.45 10.96 -0.38
CA ILE A 107 -1.32 10.62 0.48
C ILE A 107 -1.06 9.11 0.45
N GLU A 108 0.11 8.73 0.98
CA GLU A 108 0.58 7.34 1.03
C GLU A 108 0.71 6.72 -0.35
N ILE A 109 1.22 7.51 -1.29
CA ILE A 109 1.55 7.09 -2.63
C ILE A 109 3.03 6.68 -2.65
N PHE A 110 3.34 5.55 -3.27
CA PHE A 110 4.70 5.04 -3.42
C PHE A 110 5.10 5.05 -4.89
N VAL A 111 6.28 5.60 -5.20
CA VAL A 111 6.80 5.65 -6.57
C VAL A 111 7.84 4.57 -6.77
N PHE A 112 7.72 3.80 -7.86
CA PHE A 112 8.68 2.76 -8.25
C PHE A 112 9.13 2.96 -9.70
N ARG A 113 10.37 2.58 -10.04
CA ARG A 113 10.84 2.55 -11.43
C ARG A 113 10.35 1.29 -12.13
N GLY A 114 10.22 1.38 -13.45
CA GLY A 114 9.92 0.25 -14.32
C GLY A 114 8.43 0.04 -14.57
N HIS A 115 8.13 -0.88 -15.48
CA HIS A 115 6.77 -1.18 -15.91
C HIS A 115 5.94 -1.78 -14.77
N TRP A 116 4.70 -1.28 -14.59
CA TRP A 116 3.85 -1.60 -13.44
C TRP A 116 3.69 -3.11 -13.19
N ASN A 117 3.52 -3.91 -14.25
CA ASN A 117 3.30 -5.35 -14.12
C ASN A 117 4.55 -6.05 -13.54
N ARG A 118 5.74 -5.62 -13.97
CA ARG A 118 7.01 -6.14 -13.46
C ARG A 118 7.19 -5.76 -11.99
N THR A 119 6.91 -4.51 -11.64
CA THR A 119 6.97 -3.99 -10.27
C THR A 119 5.99 -4.73 -9.34
N TRP A 120 4.76 -4.99 -9.79
CA TRP A 120 3.81 -5.81 -9.05
C TRP A 120 4.34 -7.22 -8.79
N ARG A 121 4.72 -7.93 -9.86
CA ARG A 121 5.07 -9.35 -9.80
C ARG A 121 6.34 -9.62 -9.00
N ILE A 122 7.36 -8.76 -9.14
CA ILE A 122 8.70 -9.02 -8.60
C ILE A 122 8.96 -8.29 -7.29
N VAL A 123 8.34 -7.13 -7.08
CA VAL A 123 8.63 -6.29 -5.90
C VAL A 123 7.45 -6.28 -4.95
N ILE A 124 6.31 -5.73 -5.36
CA ILE A 124 5.24 -5.39 -4.42
C ILE A 124 4.50 -6.64 -3.93
N ARG A 125 4.02 -7.50 -4.83
CA ARG A 125 3.26 -8.70 -4.42
C ARG A 125 4.06 -9.62 -3.50
N PRO A 126 5.35 -9.94 -3.77
CA PRO A 126 6.15 -10.74 -2.84
C PRO A 126 6.26 -10.12 -1.44
N LEU A 127 6.47 -8.81 -1.33
CA LEU A 127 6.52 -8.09 -0.04
C LEU A 127 5.17 -8.21 0.70
N LEU A 128 4.06 -8.04 -0.02
CA LEU A 128 2.73 -8.16 0.58
C LEU A 128 2.40 -9.59 1.04
N LEU A 129 2.85 -10.61 0.30
CA LEU A 129 2.70 -12.01 0.71
C LEU A 129 3.55 -12.34 1.95
N GLN A 130 4.74 -11.75 2.09
CA GLN A 130 5.56 -11.93 3.29
C GLN A 130 4.90 -11.38 4.55
N VAL A 131 4.19 -10.26 4.46
CA VAL A 131 3.48 -9.67 5.61
C VAL A 131 2.09 -10.26 5.84
N ALA A 132 1.53 -10.96 4.84
CA ALA A 132 0.22 -11.61 4.93
C ALA A 132 0.17 -12.75 5.97
N VAL A 133 1.31 -13.37 6.23
CA VAL A 133 1.46 -14.51 7.15
C VAL A 133 1.92 -14.09 8.57
N GLN A 134 2.11 -12.80 8.83
CA GLN A 134 2.55 -12.26 10.14
C GLN A 134 1.40 -11.76 10.99
#